data_AF-A0A928G977-F1
#
_entry.id   AF-A0A928G977-F1
#
_cell.length_a   1.000
_cell.length_b   1.000
_cell.length_c   1.000
_cell.angle_alpha   90.00
_cell.angle_beta   90.00
_cell.angle_gamma   90.00
#
_symmetry.space_group_name_H-M   'P 1'
#
loop_
_entity.id
_entity.type
_entity.pdbx_description
1 polymer ?
#
loop_
_entity_poly.entity_id
_entity_poly.type
_entity_poly.pdbx_seq_one_letter_code
_entity_poly.pdbx_strand_id
1 'polypeptide(L)'
;CIVLGRAEAFACKNSVVDSALDGIGIGLGFSIALTAIGFVRELLGGLSIFGNKLCDGDGMLAFVLAPGAFLVLGYLMMLFNKAKAK
;
A
#
# COMPACT_ATOMS: atom_id res chain seq x y z
N CYS A 1 6.78 0.21 -11.48
CA CYS A 1 8.04 0.95 -11.74
C CYS A 1 9.02 0.95 -10.57
N ILE A 2 8.64 0.56 -9.36
CA ILE A 2 9.54 0.57 -8.19
C ILE A 2 10.62 -0.52 -8.24
N VAL A 3 10.30 -1.71 -8.77
CA VAL A 3 11.22 -2.85 -8.84
C VAL A 3 12.39 -2.57 -9.80
N LEU A 4 12.11 -2.14 -11.04
CA LEU A 4 13.15 -1.79 -12.01
C LEU A 4 13.97 -0.58 -11.55
N GLY A 5 13.33 0.48 -11.05
CA GLY A 5 14.05 1.66 -10.58
C GLY A 5 14.99 1.38 -9.39
N ARG A 6 14.63 0.47 -8.47
CA ARG A 6 15.53 0.03 -7.39
C ARG A 6 16.61 -0.94 -7.89
N ALA A 7 16.30 -1.82 -8.83
CA ALA A 7 17.30 -2.69 -9.44
C ALA A 7 18.41 -1.87 -10.13
N GLU A 8 18.04 -0.85 -10.90
CA GLU A 8 18.98 0.03 -11.60
C GLU A 8 19.79 0.92 -10.62
N ALA A 9 19.15 1.44 -9.57
CA ALA A 9 19.80 2.37 -8.64
C ALA A 9 20.63 1.69 -7.54
N PHE A 10 20.22 0.51 -7.07
CA PHE A 10 20.81 -0.16 -5.90
C PHE A 10 21.52 -1.47 -6.24
N ALA A 11 20.91 -2.36 -7.03
CA ALA A 11 21.50 -3.68 -7.31
C ALA A 11 22.75 -3.60 -8.21
N CYS A 12 22.82 -2.61 -9.11
CA CYS A 12 23.98 -2.40 -9.97
C CYS A 12 25.24 -1.90 -9.24
N LYS A 13 25.11 -1.44 -7.98
CA LYS A 13 26.20 -0.78 -7.24
C LYS A 13 26.54 -1.45 -5.89
N ASN A 14 25.82 -2.49 -5.48
CA ASN A 14 25.99 -3.15 -4.18
C ASN A 14 26.18 -4.67 -4.31
N SER A 15 26.55 -5.33 -3.21
CA SER A 15 26.71 -6.78 -3.16
C SER A 15 25.37 -7.51 -3.36
N VAL A 16 25.43 -8.80 -3.73
CA VAL A 16 24.23 -9.63 -3.91
C VAL A 16 23.40 -9.73 -2.63
N VAL A 17 24.07 -9.81 -1.47
CA VAL A 17 23.39 -9.95 -0.17
C VAL A 17 22.69 -8.65 0.22
N ASP A 18 23.36 -7.50 0.07
CA ASP A 18 22.73 -6.20 0.35
C ASP A 18 21.55 -5.93 -0.57
N SER A 19 21.67 -6.30 -1.85
CA SER A 19 20.61 -6.14 -2.85
C SER A 19 19.41 -7.05 -2.57
N ALA A 20 19.64 -8.25 -2.06
CA ALA A 20 18.57 -9.16 -1.64
C ALA A 20 17.80 -8.61 -0.42
N LEU A 21 18.51 -8.05 0.58
CA LEU A 21 17.88 -7.42 1.73
C LEU A 21 17.06 -6.18 1.35
N ASP A 22 17.55 -5.37 0.40
CA ASP A 22 16.79 -4.24 -0.14
C ASP A 22 15.51 -4.69 -0.88
N GLY A 23 15.62 -5.72 -1.71
CA GLY A 23 14.48 -6.29 -2.42
C GLY A 23 13.40 -6.79 -1.48
N ILE A 24 13.78 -7.49 -0.41
CA ILE A 24 12.86 -7.97 0.64
C ILE A 24 12.22 -6.78 1.37
N GLY A 25 13.00 -5.77 1.75
CA GLY A 25 12.50 -4.59 2.45
C GLY A 25 11.46 -3.81 1.62
N ILE A 26 11.77 -3.55 0.35
CA ILE A 26 10.85 -2.88 -0.58
C ILE A 26 9.61 -3.74 -0.84
N GLY A 27 9.78 -5.05 -1.07
CA GLY A 27 8.67 -5.96 -1.36
C GLY A 27 7.70 -6.09 -0.18
N LEU A 28 8.21 -6.22 1.05
CA LEU A 28 7.39 -6.26 2.25
C LEU A 28 6.70 -4.92 2.51
N GLY A 29 7.43 -3.81 2.41
CA GLY A 29 6.85 -2.47 2.59
C GLY A 29 5.74 -2.18 1.57
N PHE A 30 5.93 -2.57 0.31
CA PHE A 30 4.92 -2.41 -0.73
C PHE A 30 3.69 -3.29 -0.48
N SER A 31 3.90 -4.54 -0.06
CA SER A 31 2.81 -5.46 0.26
C SER A 31 1.96 -4.95 1.43
N ILE A 32 2.61 -4.50 2.52
CA ILE A 32 1.91 -3.91 3.68
C ILE A 32 1.12 -2.65 3.28
N ALA A 33 1.71 -1.78 2.46
CA ALA A 33 1.03 -0.58 1.97
C ALA A 33 -0.21 -0.93 1.12
N LEU A 34 -0.09 -1.89 0.19
CA LEU A 34 -1.22 -2.34 -0.63
C LEU A 34 -2.31 -3.02 0.21
N THR A 35 -1.94 -3.84 1.20
CA THR A 35 -2.91 -4.46 2.11
C THR A 35 -3.66 -3.40 2.91
N ALA A 36 -2.99 -2.38 3.44
CA ALA A 36 -3.64 -1.29 4.17
C ALA A 36 -4.59 -0.49 3.27
N ILE A 37 -4.18 -0.16 2.04
CA ILE A 37 -5.02 0.54 1.07
C ILE A 37 -6.23 -0.32 0.69
N GLY A 38 -6.01 -1.62 0.43
CA GLY A 38 -7.07 -2.59 0.12
C GLY A 38 -8.08 -2.72 1.26
N PHE A 39 -7.61 -2.83 2.49
CA PHE A 39 -8.44 -2.92 3.69
C PHE A 39 -9.38 -1.72 3.83
N VAL A 40 -8.86 -0.50 3.72
CA VAL A 40 -9.68 0.72 3.80
C VAL A 40 -10.69 0.78 2.65
N ARG A 41 -10.30 0.34 1.45
CA ARG A 41 -11.20 0.30 0.28
C ARG A 41 -12.29 -0.74 0.41
N GLU A 42 -12.00 -1.90 1.00
CA GLU A 42 -12.99 -2.95 1.23
C GLU A 42 -13.99 -2.53 2.31
N LEU A 43 -13.48 -1.90 3.38
CA LEU A 43 -14.31 -1.40 4.48
C LEU A 43 -15.25 -0.27 4.04
N LEU A 44 -14.76 0.72 3.29
CA LEU A 44 -15.56 1.87 2.87
C LEU A 44 -16.34 1.63 1.58
N GLY A 45 -15.78 0.86 0.65
CA GLY A 45 -16.34 0.61 -0.67
C GLY A 45 -17.33 -0.56 -0.72
N GLY A 46 -17.19 -1.54 0.18
CA GLY A 46 -18.05 -2.74 0.21
C GLY A 46 -18.58 -3.10 1.59
N LEU A 47 -18.34 -2.29 2.63
CA LEU A 47 -18.76 -2.56 4.02
C LEU A 47 -18.38 -3.97 4.49
N SER A 48 -17.20 -4.43 4.04
CA SER A 48 -16.72 -5.79 4.24
C SER A 48 -15.27 -5.79 4.70
N ILE A 49 -14.87 -6.85 5.41
CA ILE A 49 -13.48 -7.07 5.82
C ILE A 49 -13.10 -8.52 5.51
N PHE A 50 -12.05 -8.69 4.71
CA PHE A 50 -11.56 -10.00 4.24
C PHE A 50 -12.69 -10.87 3.67
N GLY A 51 -13.60 -10.25 2.91
CA GLY A 51 -14.77 -10.93 2.31
C GLY A 51 -15.94 -11.20 3.27
N ASN A 52 -15.81 -10.89 4.56
CA ASN A 52 -16.93 -10.95 5.50
C ASN A 52 -17.69 -9.62 5.49
N LYS A 53 -18.93 -9.65 5.02
CA LYS A 53 -19.81 -8.48 4.97
C LYS A 53 -20.27 -8.11 6.39
N LEU A 54 -19.95 -6.90 6.84
CA LEU A 54 -20.30 -6.43 8.19
C LEU A 54 -21.71 -5.81 8.24
N CYS A 55 -22.15 -5.21 7.13
CA CYS A 55 -23.48 -4.62 6.99
C CYS A 55 -24.07 -4.93 5.61
N ASP A 56 -25.37 -5.21 5.55
CA ASP A 56 -26.13 -5.28 4.31
C ASP A 56 -26.48 -3.87 3.83
N GLY A 57 -25.53 -3.23 3.15
CA GLY A 57 -25.71 -1.94 2.48
C GLY A 57 -24.82 -1.85 1.26
N ASP A 58 -25.21 -1.00 0.31
CA ASP A 58 -24.36 -0.67 -0.83
C ASP A 58 -23.25 0.26 -0.33
N GLY A 59 -22.00 -0.19 -0.47
CA GLY A 59 -20.85 0.60 -0.03
C GLY A 59 -20.57 1.78 -0.96
N MET A 60 -19.60 2.62 -0.58
CA MET A 60 -19.33 3.83 -1.34
C MET A 60 -18.47 3.51 -2.56
N LEU A 61 -19.11 3.30 -3.73
CA LEU A 61 -18.46 2.93 -5.00
C LEU A 61 -17.29 3.85 -5.41
N ALA A 62 -17.30 5.11 -4.96
CA ALA A 62 -16.21 6.06 -5.16
C ALA A 62 -14.85 5.55 -4.62
N PHE A 63 -14.86 4.76 -3.53
CA PHE A 63 -13.64 4.18 -2.95
C PHE A 63 -13.17 2.90 -3.65
N VAL A 64 -14.06 2.24 -4.39
CA VAL A 64 -13.71 1.08 -5.24
C VAL A 64 -13.03 1.55 -6.52
N LEU A 65 -13.42 2.70 -7.05
CA LEU A 65 -12.83 3.25 -8.26
C LEU A 65 -11.40 3.80 -8.03
N ALA A 66 -10.63 3.99 -9.11
CA ALA A 66 -9.29 4.56 -9.09
C ALA A 66 -9.12 5.83 -8.20
N PRO A 67 -10.02 6.84 -8.21
CA PRO A 67 -9.90 8.03 -7.35
C PRO A 67 -9.85 7.70 -5.85
N GLY A 68 -10.56 6.65 -5.40
CA GLY A 68 -10.54 6.20 -4.02
C GLY A 68 -9.15 5.77 -3.54
N ALA A 69 -8.41 5.06 -4.41
CA ALA A 69 -7.07 4.58 -4.07
C ALA A 69 -6.08 5.75 -3.86
N PHE A 70 -6.17 6.83 -4.66
CA PHE A 70 -5.32 8.00 -4.49
C PHE A 70 -5.61 8.77 -3.21
N LEU A 71 -6.88 8.90 -2.83
CA LEU A 71 -7.27 9.56 -1.57
C LEU A 71 -6.76 8.77 -0.35
N VAL A 72 -6.96 7.45 -0.34
CA VAL A 72 -6.46 6.58 0.74
C VAL A 72 -4.95 6.64 0.84
N LEU A 73 -4.24 6.59 -0.30
CA LEU A 73 -2.79 6.71 -0.34
C LEU A 73 -2.31 8.06 0.22
N GLY A 74 -2.96 9.17 -0.14
CA GLY A 74 -2.64 10.50 0.37
C GLY A 74 -2.82 10.61 1.89
N TYR A 75 -3.92 10.07 2.41
CA TYR A 75 -4.17 10.06 3.86
C TYR A 75 -3.19 9.15 4.61
N LEU A 76 -2.85 8.00 4.03
CA LEU A 76 -1.86 7.08 4.58
C LEU A 76 -0.47 7.74 4.65
N MET A 77 -0.06 8.44 3.59
CA MET A 77 1.18 9.22 3.59
C MET A 77 1.18 10.34 4.64
N MET A 78 0.06 11.04 4.83
CA MET A 78 -0.07 12.05 5.89
C MET A 78 0.13 11.43 7.29
N LEU A 79 -0.48 10.28 7.56
CA LEU A 79 -0.33 9.56 8.82
C LEU A 79 1.11 9.08 9.04
N PHE A 80 1.73 8.47 8.03
CA PHE A 80 3.12 8.03 8.12
C PHE A 80 4.08 9.20 8.33
N ASN A 81 3.85 10.32 7.66
CA ASN A 81 4.69 11.50 7.82
C ASN A 81 4.55 12.09 9.23
N LYS A 82 3.33 12.13 9.79
CA LYS A 82 3.12 12.50 11.20
C LYS A 82 3.78 11.55 12.18
N ALA A 83 3.69 10.25 11.94
CA ALA A 83 4.29 9.23 12.80
C ALA A 83 5.82 9.28 12.78
N LYS A 84 6.42 9.61 11.63
CA LYS A 84 7.88 9.78 11.47
C LYS A 84 8.40 11.12 12.02
N ALA A 85 7.56 12.16 12.02
CA ALA A 85 7.92 13.48 12.52
C ALA A 85 7.92 13.60 14.06
N LYS A 86 7.62 12.51 14.77
CA LYS A 86 7.71 12.39 16.21
C LYS A 86 8.85 11.46 16.58
#